data_AF-A0A2K9IZM5-F1
#
_entry.id   AF-A0A2K9IZM5-F1
#
_cell.length_a   1.000
_cell.length_b   1.000
_cell.length_c   1.000
_cell.angle_alpha   90.00
_cell.angle_beta   90.00
_cell.angle_gamma   90.00
#
_symmetry.space_group_name_H-M   'P 1'
#
loop_
_entity.id
_entity.type
_entity.pdbx_description
1 polymer ?
#
loop_
_entity_poly.entity_id
_entity_poly.type
_entity_poly.pdbx_seq_one_letter_code
_entity_poly.pdbx_strand_id
1 'polypeptide(L)' 'MNRFVEGYKEIRKENPDPKDRWIIFKSTCNAIAKLGTIEDLQELIKYFDGEDVRNG' A
#
# COMPACT_ATOMS: atom_id res chain seq x y z
N MET A 1 3.63 5.04 13.17
CA MET A 1 3.83 4.95 11.71
C MET A 1 3.55 3.52 11.33
N ASN A 2 2.69 3.26 10.34
CA ASN A 2 2.23 1.92 10.02
C ASN A 2 3.22 1.19 9.11
N ARG A 3 3.76 0.09 9.62
CA ARG A 3 4.81 -0.72 8.97
C ARG A 3 4.40 -1.26 7.61
N PHE A 4 3.11 -1.51 7.37
CA PHE A 4 2.62 -2.02 6.09
C PHE A 4 2.59 -0.93 5.03
N VAL A 5 2.24 0.30 5.42
CA VAL A 5 2.30 1.47 4.55
C VAL A 5 3.77 1.80 4.19
N GLU A 6 4.69 1.66 5.15
CA GLU A 6 6.13 1.82 4.89
C GLU A 6 6.64 0.77 3.91
N GLY A 7 6.34 -0.52 4.16
CA GLY A 7 6.73 -1.60 3.25
C GLY A 7 6.12 -1.43 1.85
N TYR A 8 4.86 -0.99 1.74
CA TYR A 8 4.26 -0.62 0.45
C TYR A 8 5.09 0.45 -0.27
N LYS A 9 5.47 1.53 0.42
CA LYS A 9 6.22 2.66 -0.16
C LYS A 9 7.61 2.24 -0.63
N GLU A 10 8.31 1.43 0.16
CA GLU A 10 9.63 0.91 -0.20
C GLU A 10 9.56 0.08 -1.48
N ILE A 11 8.63 -0.88 -1.55
CA ILE A 11 8.43 -1.72 -2.73
C ILE A 11 7.99 -0.88 -3.93
N ARG A 12 7.13 0.13 -3.75
CA ARG A 12 6.72 1.05 -4.84
C ARG A 12 7.85 1.93 -5.36
N LYS A 13 8.81 2.28 -4.50
CA LYS A 13 10.00 3.04 -4.90
C LYS A 13 10.94 2.20 -5.76
N GLU A 14 11.07 0.91 -5.44
CA GLU A 14 11.86 -0.04 -6.22
C GLU A 14 11.17 -0.48 -7.52
N ASN A 15 9.82 -0.44 -7.54
CA ASN A 15 8.99 -0.84 -8.67
C ASN A 15 8.12 0.36 -9.12
N PRO A 16 8.69 1.30 -9.91
CA PRO A 16 8.02 2.54 -10.26
C PRO A 16 6.89 2.38 -11.28
N ASP A 17 6.80 1.26 -12.00
CA ASP A 17 5.78 1.02 -13.03
C ASP A 17 4.36 1.11 -12.44
N PRO A 18 3.48 1.97 -12.98
CA PRO A 18 2.09 2.08 -12.54
C PRO A 18 1.32 0.75 -12.54
N LYS A 19 1.68 -0.20 -13.40
CA LYS A 19 1.05 -1.53 -13.48
C LYS A 19 1.29 -2.37 -12.23
N ASP A 20 2.44 -2.18 -11.58
CA ASP A 20 2.80 -2.94 -10.38
C ASP A 20 2.11 -2.41 -9.13
N ARG A 21 1.62 -1.16 -9.16
CA ARG A 21 0.93 -0.51 -8.03
C ARG A 21 -0.18 -1.37 -7.43
N TRP A 22 -1.04 -1.94 -8.29
CA TRP A 22 -2.16 -2.79 -7.83
C TRP A 22 -1.68 -4.12 -7.24
N ILE A 23 -0.64 -4.71 -7.82
CA ILE A 23 -0.06 -5.98 -7.35
C ILE A 23 0.58 -5.78 -5.97
N ILE A 24 1.32 -4.68 -5.79
CA ILE A 24 1.94 -4.32 -4.51
C ILE A 24 0.86 -4.07 -3.46
N PHE A 25 -0.17 -3.28 -3.79
CA PHE A 25 -1.32 -3.03 -2.89
C PHE A 25 -1.98 -4.34 -2.43
N LYS A 26 -2.35 -5.22 -3.39
CA LYS A 26 -2.98 -6.51 -3.08
C LYS A 26 -2.08 -7.39 -2.20
N SER A 27 -0.77 -7.37 -2.45
CA SER A 27 0.21 -8.13 -1.67
C SER A 27 0.30 -7.61 -0.23
N THR A 28 0.30 -6.28 -0.05
CA THR A 28 0.28 -5.66 1.28
C THR A 28 -1.03 -5.94 2.01
N CYS A 29 -2.19 -5.90 1.34
CA CYS A 29 -3.48 -6.31 1.91
C CYS A 29 -3.46 -7.77 2.40
N ASN A 30 -2.88 -8.68 1.63
CA ASN A 30 -2.72 -10.08 2.04
C ASN A 30 -1.79 -10.24 3.25
N ALA A 31 -0.75 -9.40 3.37
CA ALA A 31 0.12 -9.39 4.54
C ALA A 31 -0.61 -8.86 5.79
N ILE A 32 -1.40 -7.79 5.65
CA ILE A 32 -2.23 -7.25 6.73
C ILE A 32 -3.26 -8.28 7.19
N ALA A 33 -3.94 -8.95 6.26
CA ALA A 33 -4.91 -9.99 6.59
C ALA A 33 -4.32 -11.14 7.42
N LYS A 34 -3.00 -11.39 7.32
CA LYS A 34 -2.30 -12.43 8.08
C LYS A 34 -1.68 -11.93 9.38
N LEU A 35 -1.23 -10.68 9.43
CA LEU A 35 -0.28 -10.19 10.45
C LEU A 35 -0.65 -8.84 11.06
N GLY A 36 -1.68 -8.16 10.56
CA GLY A 36 -2.05 -6.80 10.93
C GLY A 36 -3.48 -6.72 11.48
N THR A 37 -3.97 -5.49 11.60
CA THR A 37 -5.31 -5.17 12.10
C THR A 37 -6.17 -4.51 11.04
N ILE A 38 -7.44 -4.26 11.38
CA ILE A 38 -8.35 -3.51 10.50
C ILE A 38 -7.88 -2.06 10.34
N GLU A 39 -7.31 -1.46 11.39
CA GLU A 39 -6.73 -0.12 11.35
C GLU A 39 -5.54 -0.07 10.38
N ASP A 40 -4.68 -1.11 10.37
CA ASP A 40 -3.57 -1.19 9.41
C ASP A 40 -4.08 -1.17 7.96
N LEU A 41 -5.18 -1.89 7.69
CA LEU A 41 -5.82 -1.94 6.38
C LEU A 41 -6.43 -0.59 5.99
N GLN A 42 -7.13 0.07 6.92
CA GLN A 42 -7.75 1.37 6.68
C GLN A 42 -6.71 2.43 6.33
N GLU A 43 -5.58 2.45 7.02
CA GLU A 43 -4.49 3.37 6.71
C GLU A 43 -3.84 3.08 5.35
N LEU A 44 -3.69 1.80 4.97
CA LEU A 44 -3.21 1.42 3.64
C LEU A 44 -4.15 1.88 2.53
N ILE A 45 -5.46 1.67 2.70
CA ILE A 45 -6.48 2.13 1.73
C ILE A 45 -6.44 3.64 1.59
N LYS A 46 -6.42 4.38 2.72
CA LYS A 46 -6.33 5.84 2.71
C LYS A 46 -5.09 6.35 1.99
N TYR A 47 -3.95 5.68 2.19
CA TYR A 47 -2.72 6.01 1.49
C TYR A 47 -2.85 5.72 -0.02
N PHE A 48 -3.32 4.53 -0.38
CA PHE A 48 -3.49 4.10 -1.76
C PHE A 48 -4.40 5.05 -2.54
N ASP A 49 -5.58 5.37 -2.02
CA ASP A 49 -6.52 6.30 -2.66
C ASP A 49 -5.95 7.72 -2.80
N GLY A 50 -5.16 8.15 -1.81
CA GLY A 50 -4.49 9.45 -1.82
C GLY A 50 -3.35 9.59 -2.85
N GLU A 51 -2.77 8.49 -3.33
CA GLU A 51 -1.76 8.52 -4.40
C GLU A 51 -2.35 8.90 -5.76
N ASP A 52 -3.62 8.57 -6.03
CA ASP A 52 -4.29 8.90 -7.29
C ASP A 52 -4.56 10.40 -7.40
N VAL A 53 -4.97 11.03 -6.29
CA VAL A 53 -5.33 12.46 -6.24
C VAL A 53 -4.13 13.40 -6.47
N ARG A 54 -2.90 12.93 -6.29
CA ARG A 54 -1.69 13.76 -6.46
C ARG A 54 -1.06 13.68 -7.86
N ASN A 55 -1.50 12.74 -8.69
CA ASN A 55 -0.95 12.53 -10.04
C ASN A 55 -1.97 12.77 -11.16
N GLY A 56 -3.17 13.25 -10.81
CA GLY A 56 -4.22 13.70 -11.75
C GLY A 56 -4.29 15.21 -11.88
#